data_AF-A0A523R873-F1
#
_entry.id   AF-A0A523R873-F1
#
_cell.length_a   1.000
_cell.length_b   1.000
_cell.length_c   1.000
_cell.angle_alpha   90.00
_cell.angle_beta   90.00
_cell.angle_gamma   90.00
#
_symmetry.space_group_name_H-M   'P 1'
#
loop_
_entity.id
_entity.type
_entity.pdbx_description
1 polymer ?
#
loop_
_entity_poly.entity_id
_entity_poly.type
_entity_poly.pdbx_seq_one_letter_code
_entity_poly.pdbx_strand_id
1 'polypeptide(L)'
;MDAWSKHKYDTRLLHRALAFPILKVLTEVGDQVAKAVFKEEIIKRFEIGHPTIIRYLIREDYIRKYVKNELLKRFWKVGKCLFLKNCKLFLNLYILLSGYFYQHIIFDKKI
;
A
#
# COMPACT_ATOMS: atom_id res chain seq x y z
N MET A 1 21.87 10.68 -9.78
CA MET A 1 21.15 9.88 -8.75
C MET A 1 21.35 10.45 -7.35
N ASP A 2 22.51 11.04 -7.07
CA ASP A 2 22.91 11.59 -5.75
C ASP A 2 21.93 12.59 -5.11
N ALA A 3 21.29 13.47 -5.89
CA ALA A 3 20.36 14.44 -5.30
C ALA A 3 19.11 13.76 -4.72
N TRP A 4 18.59 12.72 -5.38
CA TRP A 4 17.34 12.08 -4.96
C TRP A 4 17.55 11.14 -3.76
N SER A 5 18.67 10.41 -3.70
CA SER A 5 19.04 9.61 -2.54
C SER A 5 19.35 10.48 -1.31
N LYS A 6 20.02 11.63 -1.49
CA LYS A 6 20.27 12.62 -0.42
C LYS A 6 18.97 13.19 0.18
N HIS A 7 17.90 13.24 -0.61
CA HIS A 7 16.57 13.66 -0.17
C HIS A 7 15.62 12.50 0.17
N LYS A 8 16.18 11.32 0.53
CA LYS A 8 15.40 10.14 0.95
C LYS A 8 14.32 9.75 -0.06
N TYR A 9 14.64 9.86 -1.35
CA TYR A 9 13.77 9.50 -2.46
C TYR A 9 12.45 10.29 -2.49
N ASP A 10 12.46 11.58 -2.15
CA ASP A 10 11.29 12.46 -2.27
C ASP A 10 10.70 12.40 -3.69
N THR A 11 9.49 11.84 -3.82
CA THR A 11 8.83 11.58 -5.10
C THR A 11 8.39 12.85 -5.81
N ARG A 12 8.51 14.03 -5.18
CA ARG A 12 8.25 15.35 -5.77
C ARG A 12 9.45 15.90 -6.55
N LEU A 13 10.66 15.41 -6.26
CA LEU A 13 11.90 15.86 -6.90
C LEU A 13 12.18 15.13 -8.22
N LEU A 14 11.41 14.07 -8.50
CA LEU A 14 11.51 13.28 -9.72
C LEU A 14 10.15 13.23 -10.41
N HIS A 15 10.15 13.16 -11.74
CA HIS A 15 8.90 12.98 -12.47
C HIS A 15 8.16 11.72 -11.97
N ARG A 16 6.92 11.90 -11.50
CA ARG A 16 6.07 10.87 -10.85
C ARG A 16 5.99 9.52 -11.59
N ALA A 17 6.10 9.55 -12.92
CA ALA A 17 6.07 8.36 -13.76
C ALA A 17 7.33 7.48 -13.61
N LEU A 18 8.47 8.09 -13.29
CA LEU A 18 9.75 7.41 -13.11
C LEU A 18 10.02 7.02 -11.65
N ALA A 19 9.50 7.81 -10.70
CA ALA A 19 9.74 7.58 -9.28
C ALA A 19 9.31 6.19 -8.80
N PHE A 20 8.15 5.69 -9.25
CA PHE A 20 7.63 4.41 -8.78
C PHE A 20 8.38 3.18 -9.33
N PRO A 21 8.67 3.07 -10.64
CA PRO A 21 9.53 2.01 -11.15
C PRO A 21 10.90 1.97 -10.48
N ILE A 22 11.52 3.13 -10.24
CA ILE A 22 12.86 3.17 -9.64
C ILE A 22 12.80 2.77 -8.16
N LEU A 23 11.83 3.27 -7.39
CA LEU A 23 11.61 2.85 -6.01
C LEU A 23 11.39 1.34 -5.89
N LYS A 24 10.66 0.75 -6.84
CA LYS A 24 10.47 -0.70 -6.91
C LYS A 24 11.81 -1.42 -7.07
N VAL A 25 12.61 -1.05 -8.08
CA VAL A 25 13.92 -1.67 -8.33
C VAL A 25 14.84 -1.52 -7.12
N LEU A 26 14.90 -0.33 -6.53
CA LEU A 26 15.71 -0.07 -5.32
C LEU A 26 15.25 -0.92 -4.12
N THR A 27 13.95 -1.11 -3.97
CA THR A 27 13.38 -2.00 -2.95
C THR A 27 13.76 -3.46 -3.20
N GLU A 28 13.74 -3.91 -4.45
CA GLU A 28 14.07 -5.28 -4.86
C GLU A 28 15.56 -5.60 -4.65
N VAL A 29 16.45 -4.63 -4.82
CA VAL A 29 17.89 -4.78 -4.50
C VAL A 29 18.21 -4.59 -3.00
N GLY A 30 17.20 -4.27 -2.17
CA GLY A 30 17.33 -4.29 -0.70
C GLY A 30 17.55 -2.94 -0.02
N ASP A 31 17.41 -1.81 -0.72
CA ASP A 31 17.49 -0.48 -0.11
C ASP A 31 16.31 -0.25 0.85
N GLN A 32 16.59 -0.16 2.15
CA GLN A 32 15.55 -0.02 3.19
C GLN A 32 14.86 1.35 3.17
N VAL A 33 15.58 2.42 2.77
CA VAL A 33 15.01 3.76 2.67
C VAL A 33 14.06 3.79 1.47
N ALA A 34 14.48 3.24 0.33
CA ALA A 34 13.62 3.10 -0.84
C ALA A 34 12.39 2.23 -0.53
N LYS A 35 12.55 1.13 0.20
CA LYS A 35 11.45 0.26 0.63
C LYS A 35 10.41 1.02 1.46
N ALA A 36 10.84 1.82 2.43
CA ALA A 36 9.94 2.62 3.25
C ALA A 36 9.16 3.64 2.41
N VAL A 37 9.86 4.34 1.50
CA VAL A 37 9.26 5.33 0.60
C VAL A 37 8.31 4.67 -0.39
N PHE A 38 8.68 3.51 -0.94
CA PHE A 38 7.87 2.74 -1.88
C PHE A 38 6.56 2.28 -1.24
N LYS A 39 6.61 1.78 0.01
CA LYS A 39 5.42 1.42 0.78
C LYS A 39 4.47 2.61 0.94
N GLU A 40 5.00 3.77 1.35
CA GLU A 40 4.19 4.98 1.54
C GLU A 40 3.56 5.44 0.22
N GLU A 41 4.28 5.34 -0.89
CA GLU A 41 3.78 5.68 -2.23
C GLU A 41 2.65 4.72 -2.68
N ILE A 42 2.75 3.42 -2.39
CA ILE A 42 1.66 2.45 -2.64
C ILE A 42 0.42 2.83 -1.82
N ILE A 43 0.59 3.14 -0.54
CA ILE A 43 -0.51 3.51 0.35
C ILE A 43 -1.20 4.77 -0.16
N LYS A 44 -0.44 5.84 -0.47
CA LYS A 44 -1.00 7.08 -1.02
C LYS A 44 -1.79 6.84 -2.30
N ARG A 45 -1.25 6.05 -3.23
CA ARG A 45 -1.93 5.68 -4.48
C ARG A 45 -3.20 4.89 -4.27
N PHE A 46 -3.21 4.02 -3.27
CA PHE A 46 -4.38 3.26 -2.87
C PHE A 46 -5.45 4.16 -2.24
N GLU A 47 -5.05 5.07 -1.33
CA GLU A 47 -5.92 6.05 -0.67
C GLU A 47 -6.57 7.04 -1.65
N ILE A 48 -5.87 7.44 -2.71
CA ILE A 48 -6.42 8.30 -3.78
C ILE A 48 -7.64 7.65 -4.48
N GLY A 49 -7.73 6.32 -4.51
CA GLY A 49 -8.98 5.67 -4.93
C GLY A 49 -9.16 5.48 -6.44
N HIS A 50 -8.19 5.85 -7.29
CA HIS A 50 -8.36 5.79 -8.74
C HIS A 50 -8.47 4.33 -9.24
N PRO A 51 -9.57 3.92 -9.89
CA PRO A 51 -9.84 2.50 -10.19
C PRO A 51 -8.74 1.80 -11.00
N THR A 52 -8.17 2.48 -11.99
CA THR A 52 -7.07 1.92 -12.82
C THR A 52 -5.80 1.69 -12.00
N ILE A 53 -5.53 2.57 -11.04
CA ILE A 53 -4.34 2.46 -10.17
C ILE A 53 -4.55 1.33 -9.17
N ILE A 54 -5.73 1.25 -8.55
CA ILE A 54 -6.02 0.16 -7.61
C ILE A 54 -5.96 -1.20 -8.32
N ARG A 55 -6.54 -1.31 -9.52
CA ARG A 55 -6.48 -2.53 -10.32
C ARG A 55 -5.04 -2.95 -10.60
N TYR A 56 -4.20 -1.99 -10.98
CA TYR A 56 -2.77 -2.23 -11.17
C TYR A 56 -2.10 -2.71 -9.87
N LEU A 57 -2.35 -2.03 -8.74
CA LEU A 57 -1.75 -2.41 -7.44
C LEU A 57 -2.16 -3.80 -6.95
N ILE A 58 -3.40 -4.21 -7.23
CA ILE A 58 -3.90 -5.57 -6.93
C ILE A 58 -3.30 -6.59 -7.89
N ARG A 59 -3.33 -6.33 -9.20
CA ARG A 59 -2.85 -7.27 -10.24
C ARG A 59 -1.37 -7.62 -10.05
N GLU A 60 -0.55 -6.63 -9.73
CA GLU A 60 0.89 -6.81 -9.50
C GLU A 60 1.21 -7.26 -8.05
N ASP A 61 0.20 -7.48 -7.22
CA ASP A 61 0.31 -7.96 -5.85
C ASP A 61 1.10 -7.05 -4.89
N TYR A 62 1.19 -5.74 -5.19
CA TYR A 62 1.94 -4.80 -4.36
C TYR A 62 1.35 -4.65 -2.96
N ILE A 63 0.02 -4.70 -2.85
CA ILE A 63 -0.70 -4.54 -1.57
C ILE A 63 -0.30 -5.65 -0.60
N ARG A 64 -0.43 -6.90 -1.04
CA ARG A 64 -0.13 -8.07 -0.20
C ARG A 64 1.35 -8.14 0.17
N LYS A 65 2.24 -7.87 -0.78
CA LYS A 65 3.69 -8.00 -0.60
C LYS A 65 4.29 -6.91 0.29
N TYR A 66 3.84 -5.66 0.14
CA TYR A 66 4.55 -4.53 0.72
C TYR A 66 3.81 -3.82 1.85
N VAL A 67 2.47 -3.72 1.81
CA VAL A 67 1.73 -2.76 2.65
C VAL A 67 0.50 -3.33 3.36
N LYS A 68 0.30 -4.65 3.33
CA LYS A 68 -0.89 -5.32 3.91
C LYS A 68 -1.16 -4.88 5.35
N ASN A 69 -0.14 -4.94 6.19
CA ASN A 69 -0.28 -4.68 7.63
C ASN A 69 -0.46 -3.19 7.90
N GLU A 70 0.26 -2.34 7.18
CA GLU A 70 0.20 -0.88 7.29
C GLU A 70 -1.17 -0.35 6.87
N LEU A 71 -1.71 -0.87 5.76
CA LEU A 71 -3.07 -0.54 5.33
C LEU A 71 -4.10 -1.01 6.35
N LEU A 72 -4.00 -2.25 6.85
CA LEU A 72 -4.89 -2.76 7.90
C LEU A 72 -4.88 -1.89 9.16
N LYS A 73 -3.69 -1.47 9.62
CA LYS A 73 -3.56 -0.53 10.75
C LYS A 73 -4.21 0.82 10.46
N ARG A 74 -4.03 1.36 9.24
CA ARG A 74 -4.69 2.61 8.82
C ARG A 74 -6.21 2.45 8.76
N PHE A 75 -6.71 1.32 8.26
CA PHE A 75 -8.14 0.98 8.24
C PHE A 75 -8.74 0.95 9.64
N TRP A 76 -8.05 0.31 10.60
CA TRP A 76 -8.50 0.24 11.99
C TRP A 76 -8.59 1.63 12.63
N LYS A 77 -7.60 2.49 12.37
CA LYS A 77 -7.52 3.84 12.95
C LYS A 77 -8.54 4.81 12.37
N VAL A 78 -8.81 4.74 11.07
CA VAL A 78 -9.55 5.80 10.35
C VAL A 78 -11.07 5.66 10.46
N GLY A 79 -11.62 4.52 10.90
CA GLY A 79 -13.06 4.42 11.13
C GLY A 79 -13.91 4.78 9.90
N LYS A 80 -14.05 3.84 8.97
CA LYS A 80 -15.11 3.79 7.93
C LYS A 80 -15.21 4.87 6.82
N CYS A 81 -14.48 5.99 6.80
CA CYS A 81 -14.97 7.13 6.00
C CYS A 81 -14.51 7.30 4.52
N LEU A 82 -13.41 6.72 4.01
CA LEU A 82 -12.95 7.07 2.63
C LEU A 82 -13.37 6.12 1.48
N PHE A 83 -13.89 4.92 1.77
CA PHE A 83 -13.84 3.84 0.77
C PHE A 83 -15.15 3.56 -0.01
N LEU A 84 -16.25 4.29 0.26
CA LEU A 84 -17.56 4.01 -0.34
C LEU A 84 -17.75 4.56 -1.77
N LYS A 85 -16.72 5.09 -2.43
CA LYS A 85 -16.88 5.59 -3.81
C LYS A 85 -16.73 4.54 -4.92
N ASN A 86 -16.26 3.32 -4.65
CA ASN A 86 -16.08 2.30 -5.70
C ASN A 86 -16.44 0.87 -5.23
N CYS A 87 -17.74 0.58 -5.14
CA CYS A 87 -18.33 -0.68 -4.63
C CYS A 87 -17.86 -2.00 -5.27
N LYS A 88 -17.20 -1.99 -6.44
CA LYS A 88 -16.66 -3.23 -7.06
C LYS A 88 -15.30 -3.67 -6.50
N LEU A 89 -14.52 -2.75 -5.93
CA LEU A 89 -13.19 -3.07 -5.37
C LEU A 89 -13.28 -3.72 -3.98
N PHE A 90 -14.39 -3.52 -3.29
CA PHE A 90 -14.61 -4.00 -1.93
C PHE A 90 -14.73 -5.53 -1.86
N LEU A 91 -15.32 -6.18 -2.86
CA LEU A 91 -15.44 -7.64 -2.89
C LEU A 91 -14.07 -8.33 -3.00
N ASN A 92 -13.18 -7.80 -3.85
CA ASN A 92 -11.81 -8.32 -4.00
C ASN A 92 -10.94 -8.02 -2.76
N LEU A 93 -11.13 -6.85 -2.13
CA LEU A 93 -10.43 -6.50 -0.89
C LEU A 93 -10.94 -7.34 0.29
N TYR A 94 -12.25 -7.60 0.38
CA TYR A 94 -12.84 -8.50 1.39
C TYR A 94 -12.30 -9.93 1.25
N ILE A 95 -12.11 -10.44 0.02
CA ILE A 95 -11.48 -11.75 -0.20
C ILE A 95 -10.00 -11.76 0.24
N LEU A 96 -9.26 -10.67 0.01
CA LEU A 96 -7.86 -10.54 0.44
C LEU A 96 -7.70 -10.36 1.96
N LEU A 97 -8.67 -9.73 2.62
CA LEU A 97 -8.66 -9.43 4.04
C LEU A 97 -9.38 -10.48 4.90
N SER A 98 -10.34 -11.23 4.37
CA SER A 98 -11.07 -12.27 5.11
C SER A 98 -10.14 -13.35 5.64
N GLY A 99 -9.07 -13.70 4.91
CA GLY A 99 -8.02 -14.59 5.39
C GLY A 99 -7.23 -14.06 6.61
N TYR A 100 -7.24 -12.75 6.87
CA TYR A 100 -6.62 -12.14 8.05
C TYR A 100 -7.59 -12.01 9.23
N PHE A 101 -8.90 -11.83 8.96
CA PHE A 101 -9.92 -11.73 10.01
C PHE A 101 -10.14 -13.06 10.75
N TYR A 102 -10.06 -14.22 10.08
CA TYR A 102 -10.20 -15.52 10.76
C TYR A 102 -9.08 -15.84 11.76
N GLN A 103 -7.88 -15.29 11.59
CA GLN A 103 -6.75 -15.53 12.50
C GLN A 103 -6.79 -14.60 13.73
N HIS A 104 -7.48 -13.45 13.67
CA HIS A 104 -7.54 -12.48 14.76
C HIS A 104 -8.84 -12.49 15.56
N ILE A 105 -9.92 -13.12 15.07
CA ILE A 105 -11.16 -13.30 15.85
C ILE A 105 -11.01 -14.38 16.95
N ILE A 106 -9.98 -15.24 16.89
CA ILE A 106 -9.75 -16.29 17.91
C ILE A 106 -9.13 -15.73 19.21
N PHE A 107 -8.61 -14.49 19.24
CA PHE A 107 -7.96 -13.93 20.43
C PHE A 107 -8.84 -13.05 21.34
N ASP A 108 -10.03 -12.63 20.91
CA ASP A 108 -10.95 -11.80 21.72
C ASP A 108 -12.10 -12.58 22.40
N LYS A 109 -12.01 -13.92 22.45
CA LYS A 109 -12.89 -14.76 23.27
C LYS A 109 -12.09 -15.54 24.31
N LYS A 110 -11.41 -14.82 25.21
CA LYS A 110 -11.08 -15.28 26.56
C LYS A 110 -10.75 -14.07 27.43
N ILE A 111 -11.78 -13.56 28.11
CA ILE A 111 -11.91 -13.26 29.56
C ILE A 111 -13.24 -12.56 29.74
#